data_AF-A0A945I2G6-F1
#
_entry.id   AF-A0A945I2G6-F1
#
_cell.length_a   1.000
_cell.length_b   1.000
_cell.length_c   1.000
_cell.angle_alpha   90.00
_cell.angle_beta   90.00
_cell.angle_gamma   90.00
#
_symmetry.space_group_name_H-M   'P 1'
#
loop_
_entity.id
_entity.type
_entity.pdbx_description
1 polymer ?
#
loop_
_entity_poly.entity_id
_entity_poly.type
_entity_poly.pdbx_seq_one_letter_code
_entity_poly.pdbx_strand_id
1 'polypeptide(L)'
;KIVLPRSALHNGRVYIAGKNNRLEIKPVKIAYSQGNLTVLASGLKAGERVVVSDLIPAINGMLLSTVDDERVEQSLREAANWEDRL
;
A
#
# COMPACT_ATOMS: atom_id res chain seq x y z
N LYS A 1 -7.27 -11.13 3.21
CA LYS A 1 -7.13 -9.78 3.84
C LYS A 1 -6.03 -9.04 3.08
N ILE A 2 -6.10 -7.71 2.96
CA ILE A 2 -5.00 -6.94 2.34
C ILE A 2 -4.15 -6.37 3.46
N VAL A 3 -2.85 -6.65 3.40
CA VAL A 3 -1.84 -6.16 4.35
C VAL A 3 -0.90 -5.23 3.59
N LEU A 4 -0.57 -4.10 4.20
CA LEU A 4 0.33 -3.10 3.64
C LEU A 4 1.27 -2.57 4.72
N PRO A 5 2.47 -2.08 4.34
CA PRO A 5 3.33 -1.37 5.26
C PRO A 5 2.65 -0.07 5.69
N ARG A 6 2.80 0.31 6.96
CA ARG A 6 2.19 1.52 7.50
C ARG A 6 2.58 2.79 6.75
N SER A 7 3.76 2.81 6.12
CA SER A 7 4.23 3.93 5.29
C SER A 7 3.37 4.21 4.05
N ALA A 8 2.61 3.22 3.57
CA ALA A 8 1.73 3.40 2.41
C ALA A 8 0.38 4.05 2.76
N LEU A 9 0.12 4.32 4.04
CA LEU A 9 -1.10 4.95 4.52
C LEU A 9 -0.89 6.45 4.71
N HIS A 10 -1.69 7.25 4.01
CA HIS A 10 -1.66 8.71 4.04
C HIS A 10 -3.02 9.26 4.51
N ASN A 11 -3.17 9.49 5.82
CA ASN A 11 -4.38 10.06 6.45
C ASN A 11 -5.68 9.31 6.05
N GLY A 12 -5.71 7.99 6.24
CA GLY A 12 -6.87 7.15 5.90
C GLY A 12 -7.05 6.85 4.41
N ARG A 13 -6.05 7.20 3.60
CA ARG A 13 -6.01 6.95 2.16
C ARG A 13 -4.77 6.17 1.80
N VAL A 14 -4.81 5.52 0.66
CA VAL A 14 -3.67 4.88 0.02
C VAL A 14 -3.54 5.44 -1.39
N TYR A 15 -2.31 5.52 -1.85
CA TYR A 15 -1.99 5.93 -3.19
C TYR A 15 -1.72 4.68 -4.02
N ILE A 16 -2.37 4.57 -5.19
CA ILE A 16 -2.10 3.48 -6.12
C ILE A 16 -1.61 4.03 -7.46
N ALA A 17 -0.72 3.27 -8.09
CA ALA A 17 -0.35 3.49 -9.47
C ALA A 17 -1.35 2.77 -10.37
N GLY A 18 -2.43 3.48 -10.69
CA GLY A 18 -3.55 3.02 -11.50
C GLY A 18 -3.23 2.87 -12.99
N LYS A 19 -4.26 2.99 -13.84
CA LYS A 19 -4.10 2.80 -15.28
C LYS A 19 -3.12 3.83 -15.87
N ASN A 20 -2.23 3.37 -16.76
CA ASN A 20 -1.21 4.20 -17.41
C ASN A 20 -0.28 4.92 -16.41
N ASN A 21 0.02 4.28 -15.27
CA ASN A 21 0.84 4.83 -14.19
C ASN A 21 0.33 6.19 -13.68
N ARG A 22 -0.99 6.40 -13.67
CA ARG A 22 -1.57 7.61 -13.08
C ARG A 22 -1.89 7.37 -11.61
N LEU A 23 -1.56 8.35 -10.78
CA LEU A 23 -1.88 8.32 -9.36
C LEU A 23 -3.40 8.26 -9.17
N GLU A 24 -3.87 7.27 -8.45
CA GLU A 24 -5.23 7.25 -7.91
C GLU A 24 -5.17 7.28 -6.38
N ILE A 25 -5.88 8.22 -5.78
CA ILE A 25 -5.96 8.37 -4.32
C ILE A 25 -7.25 7.71 -3.84
N LYS A 26 -7.13 6.63 -3.06
CA LYS A 26 -8.28 5.83 -2.62
C LYS A 26 -8.46 5.90 -1.11
N PRO A 27 -9.68 6.17 -0.60
CA PRO A 27 -9.96 5.99 0.82
C PRO A 27 -9.92 4.49 1.17
N VAL A 28 -9.47 4.16 2.37
CA VAL A 28 -9.44 2.79 2.88
C VAL A 28 -10.08 2.70 4.25
N LYS A 29 -10.66 1.54 4.55
CA LYS A 29 -11.09 1.19 5.89
C LYS A 29 -10.05 0.29 6.52
N ILE A 30 -9.45 0.74 7.62
CA ILE A 30 -8.48 -0.03 8.39
C ILE A 30 -9.25 -0.98 9.31
N ALA A 31 -8.83 -2.25 9.36
CA ALA A 31 -9.32 -3.20 10.35
C ALA A 31 -8.52 -3.04 11.65
N TYR A 32 -7.20 -3.15 11.56
CA TYR A 32 -6.26 -2.94 12.66
C TYR A 32 -4.84 -2.72 12.10
N SER A 33 -3.94 -2.25 12.96
CA SER A 33 -2.51 -2.11 12.67
C SER A 33 -1.71 -2.81 13.76
N GLN A 34 -0.61 -3.44 13.39
CA GLN A 34 0.30 -4.13 14.30
C GLN A 34 1.74 -3.87 13.86
N GLY A 35 2.55 -3.28 14.75
CA GLY A 35 3.90 -2.83 14.42
C GLY A 35 3.90 -1.92 13.18
N ASN A 36 4.70 -2.33 12.19
CA ASN A 36 4.86 -1.60 10.92
C ASN A 36 3.86 -2.03 9.82
N LEU A 37 2.87 -2.85 10.15
CA LEU A 37 1.87 -3.36 9.21
C LEU A 37 0.49 -2.79 9.51
N THR A 38 -0.31 -2.65 8.46
CA THR A 38 -1.72 -2.27 8.54
C THR A 38 -2.55 -3.24 7.73
N VAL A 39 -3.61 -3.75 8.35
CA VAL A 39 -4.56 -4.68 7.73
C VAL A 39 -5.80 -3.89 7.36
N LEU A 40 -6.17 -3.94 6.08
CA LEU A 40 -7.36 -3.27 5.57
C LEU A 40 -8.59 -4.16 5.69
N ALA A 41 -9.69 -3.57 6.17
CA ALA A 41 -11.03 -4.13 6.06
C ALA A 41 -11.57 -3.98 4.62
N SER A 42 -11.33 -2.85 3.96
CA SER A 42 -11.75 -2.60 2.57
C SER A 42 -11.05 -1.38 1.95
N GLY A 43 -11.25 -1.18 0.64
CA GLY A 43 -10.77 -0.01 -0.11
C GLY A 43 -9.68 -0.33 -1.14
N LEU A 44 -9.08 -1.52 -1.06
CA LEU A 44 -8.15 -2.05 -2.08
C LEU A 44 -8.62 -3.41 -2.61
N LYS A 45 -8.12 -3.77 -3.78
CA LYS A 45 -8.26 -5.08 -4.42
C LYS A 45 -6.88 -5.72 -4.61
N ALA A 46 -6.84 -7.05 -4.62
CA ALA A 46 -5.61 -7.78 -4.94
C ALA A 46 -5.13 -7.40 -6.36
N GLY A 47 -3.81 -7.27 -6.51
CA GLY A 47 -3.16 -6.85 -7.76
C GLY A 47 -3.07 -5.33 -7.96
N GLU A 48 -3.67 -4.50 -7.11
CA GLU A 48 -3.45 -3.05 -7.16
C GLU A 48 -2.03 -2.70 -6.67
N ARG A 49 -1.31 -1.88 -7.44
CA ARG A 49 0.05 -1.44 -7.09
C ARG A 49 0.00 -0.23 -6.17
N VAL A 50 0.44 -0.40 -4.93
CA VAL A 50 0.41 0.64 -3.90
C VAL A 50 1.73 1.41 -3.91
N VAL A 51 1.63 2.73 -3.82
CA VAL A 51 2.79 3.61 -3.62
C VAL A 51 3.16 3.59 -2.13
N VAL A 52 4.43 3.29 -1.84
CA VAL A 52 4.95 3.10 -0.48
C VAL A 52 5.89 4.23 -0.03
N SER A 53 6.13 5.20 -0.92
CA SER A 53 6.91 6.41 -0.68
C SER A 53 6.00 7.64 -0.57
N ASP A 54 6.48 8.69 0.09
CA ASP A 54 5.77 9.96 0.13
C ASP A 54 5.79 10.66 -1.23
N LEU A 55 4.66 11.27 -1.59
CA LEU A 55 4.49 12.06 -2.80
C LEU A 55 4.15 13.50 -2.44
N ILE A 56 4.98 14.45 -2.88
CA ILE A 56 4.77 15.88 -2.67
C ILE A 56 5.04 16.62 -4.00
N PRO A 57 4.01 17.19 -4.65
CA PRO A 57 2.58 17.10 -4.32
C PRO A 57 1.99 15.73 -4.73
N ALA A 58 0.93 15.28 -4.05
CA ALA A 58 0.14 14.11 -4.43
C ALA A 58 -1.17 14.54 -5.09
N ILE A 59 -1.18 14.64 -6.43
CA ILE A 59 -2.34 15.10 -7.20
C ILE A 59 -2.96 13.94 -7.96
N ASN A 60 -4.23 13.66 -7.71
CA ASN A 60 -4.96 12.59 -8.40
C ASN A 60 -4.88 12.76 -9.93
N GLY A 61 -4.53 11.70 -10.64
CA GLY A 61 -4.35 11.67 -12.09
C GLY A 61 -2.94 12.03 -12.58
N MET A 62 -2.04 12.50 -11.72
CA MET A 62 -0.66 12.82 -12.13
C MET A 62 0.09 11.57 -12.61
N LEU A 63 0.98 11.74 -13.57
CA LEU A 63 1.83 10.65 -14.05
C LEU A 63 2.86 10.27 -12.98
N LEU A 64 3.01 8.99 -12.72
CA LEU A 64 4.01 8.42 -11.81
C LEU A 64 5.15 7.79 -12.62
N SER A 65 6.37 8.02 -12.14
CA SER A 65 7.50 7.16 -12.47
C SER A 65 7.54 6.05 -11.42
N THR A 66 7.18 4.84 -11.82
CA THR A 66 7.05 3.70 -10.89
C THR A 66 8.26 2.80 -10.96
N VAL A 67 8.75 2.37 -9.80
CA VAL A 67 9.70 1.27 -9.64
C VAL A 67 9.19 0.38 -8.52
N ASP A 68 9.38 -0.92 -8.66
CA ASP A 68 9.02 -1.87 -7.61
C ASP A 68 10.05 -1.76 -6.47
N ASP A 69 9.57 -1.65 -5.22
CA ASP A 69 10.44 -1.63 -4.04
C ASP A 69 10.59 -3.07 -3.51
N GLU A 70 11.60 -3.78 -4.04
CA GLU A 70 11.89 -5.17 -3.70
C GLU A 70 12.11 -5.37 -2.18
N ARG A 71 12.67 -4.38 -1.48
CA ARG A 71 12.88 -4.46 -0.03
C ARG A 71 11.55 -4.49 0.72
N VAL A 72 10.61 -3.64 0.33
CA VAL A 72 9.27 -3.63 0.91
C VAL A 72 8.56 -4.95 0.60
N GLU A 73 8.62 -5.41 -0.64
CA GLU A 73 8.02 -6.69 -1.03
C GLU A 73 8.58 -7.86 -0.19
N GLN A 74 9.91 -7.96 -0.06
CA GLN A 74 10.55 -9.00 0.73
C GLN A 74 10.14 -8.92 2.21
N SER A 75 10.10 -7.72 2.79
CA SER A 75 9.68 -7.54 4.19
C SER A 75 8.23 -7.98 4.43
N LEU A 76 7.33 -7.77 3.47
CA LEU A 76 5.94 -8.23 3.55
C LEU A 76 5.82 -9.74 3.41
N ARG A 77 6.61 -10.35 2.52
CA ARG A 77 6.68 -11.82 2.37
C ARG A 77 7.17 -12.48 3.65
N GLU A 78 8.22 -11.93 4.25
CA GLU A 78 8.74 -12.41 5.53
C GLU A 78 7.66 -12.29 6.61
N ALA A 79 7.05 -11.10 6.77
CA ALA A 79 5.97 -10.87 7.74
C ALA A 79 4.80 -11.86 7.58
N ALA A 80 4.36 -12.12 6.35
CA ALA A 80 3.29 -13.09 6.08
C ALA A 80 3.69 -14.52 6.47
N ASN A 81 4.95 -14.90 6.25
CA ASN A 81 5.46 -16.23 6.63
C ASN A 81 5.59 -16.39 8.16
N TRP A 82 5.77 -15.31 8.92
CA TRP A 82 5.80 -15.37 10.39
C TRP A 82 4.41 -15.60 11.00
N GLU A 83 3.34 -15.08 10.38
CA GLU A 83 1.96 -15.30 10.83
C GLU A 83 1.48 -16.76 10.62
N ASP A 84 1.98 -17.45 9.59
CA ASP A 84 1.58 -18.85 9.27
C ASP A 84 2.24 -19.90 10.20
N ARG A 85 3.18 -19.48 11.06
CA ARG A 85 3.90 -20.36 11.99
C ARG A 85 3.33 -20.37 13.42
N LEU A 86 2.24 -19.66 13.67
CA LEU A 86 1.49 -19.62 14.94
C LEU A 86 0.12 -20.30 14.76
#